data_AF-A0A4Q3IK31-F1
#
_entry.id   AF-A0A4Q3IK31-F1
#
_cell.length_a   1.000
_cell.length_b   1.000
_cell.length_c   1.000
_cell.angle_alpha   90.00
_cell.angle_beta   90.00
_cell.angle_gamma   90.00
#
_symmetry.space_group_name_H-M   'P 1'
#
loop_
_entity.id
_entity.type
_entity.pdbx_description
1 polymer ?
#
loop_
_entity_poly.entity_id
_entity_poly.type
_entity_poly.pdbx_seq_one_letter_code
_entity_poly.pdbx_strand_id
1 'polypeptide(L)' 'VLAGALTTFDCRIASAVEVGTHAVLFCEVLAIVEGPPGDGLVYAGRRYAAVAARAES' A
#
# COMPACT_ATOMS: atom_id res chain seq x y z
N VAL A 1 3.04 -7.40 9.34
CA VAL A 1 1.86 -6.50 9.31
C VAL A 1 2.23 -5.19 10.00
N LEU A 2 1.82 -4.03 9.46
CA LEU A 2 2.10 -2.71 10.05
C LEU A 2 0.90 -2.23 10.86
N ALA A 3 1.09 -2.00 12.17
CA ALA A 3 0.05 -1.48 13.04
C ALA A 3 -0.32 -0.04 12.64
N GLY A 4 -1.62 0.23 12.49
CA GLY A 4 -2.14 1.55 12.11
C GLY A 4 -2.05 1.89 10.61
N ALA A 5 -1.64 0.96 9.75
CA ALA A 5 -1.76 1.15 8.30
C ALA A 5 -3.25 1.17 7.89
N LEU A 6 -3.63 2.04 6.94
CA LEU A 6 -5.00 2.09 6.42
C LEU A 6 -5.45 0.74 5.83
N THR A 7 -4.52 0.00 5.23
CA THR A 7 -4.76 -1.38 4.79
C THR A 7 -3.44 -2.14 4.77
N THR A 8 -3.49 -3.46 4.94
CA THR A 8 -2.37 -4.37 4.75
C THR A 8 -2.79 -5.50 3.82
N PHE A 9 -1.95 -5.78 2.83
CA PHE A 9 -2.06 -6.96 1.98
C PHE A 9 -1.02 -7.99 2.42
N ASP A 10 -1.47 -9.19 2.77
CA ASP A 10 -0.60 -10.37 2.88
C ASP A 10 -0.52 -11.05 1.51
N CYS A 11 0.69 -11.33 1.05
CA CYS A 11 0.97 -11.61 -0.34
C CYS A 11 2.04 -12.70 -0.49
N ARG A 12 1.82 -13.61 -1.45
CA ARG A 12 2.84 -14.54 -1.93
C ARG A 12 3.32 -14.13 -3.31
N ILE A 13 4.64 -14.10 -3.54
CA ILE A 13 5.21 -13.80 -4.86
C ILE A 13 4.81 -14.91 -5.83
N ALA A 14 4.11 -14.53 -6.91
CA ALA A 14 3.71 -15.44 -7.97
C ALA A 14 4.71 -15.41 -9.13
N SER A 15 5.25 -14.23 -9.46
CA SER A 15 6.33 -14.06 -10.43
C SER A 15 7.10 -12.75 -10.22
N ALA A 16 8.27 -12.65 -10.84
CA ALA A 16 9.10 -11.46 -10.85
C ALA A 16 9.65 -11.20 -12.27
N VAL A 17 9.73 -9.93 -12.65
CA VAL A 17 10.31 -9.49 -13.93
C VAL A 17 11.36 -8.43 -13.67
N GLU A 18 12.60 -8.67 -14.10
CA GLU A 18 13.69 -7.70 -13.98
C GLU A 18 13.59 -6.63 -15.08
N VAL A 19 13.59 -5.35 -14.68
CA VAL A 19 13.54 -4.18 -15.56
C VAL A 19 14.60 -3.17 -15.11
N GLY A 20 15.74 -3.16 -15.82
CA GLY A 20 16.87 -2.31 -15.47
C GLY A 20 17.44 -2.69 -14.10
N THR A 21 17.36 -1.79 -13.13
CA THR A 21 17.87 -2.01 -11.77
C THR A 21 16.79 -2.47 -10.78
N HIS A 22 15.58 -2.79 -11.24
CA HIS A 22 14.44 -3.11 -10.37
C HIS A 22 13.76 -4.41 -10.79
N ALA A 23 13.26 -5.15 -9.80
CA ALA A 23 12.35 -6.27 -10.01
C ALA A 23 10.89 -5.81 -9.84
N VAL A 24 10.05 -6.07 -10.84
CA VAL A 24 8.59 -5.95 -10.73
C VAL A 24 8.06 -7.26 -10.15
N LEU A 25 7.51 -7.21 -8.94
CA LEU A 25 6.93 -8.37 -8.26
C LEU A 25 5.42 -8.43 -8.50
N PHE A 26 4.94 -9.55 -9.04
CA PHE A 26 3.52 -9.85 -9.13
C PHE A 26 3.17 -10.83 -8.02
N CYS A 27 2.25 -10.43 -7.14
CA CYS A 27 1.92 -11.18 -5.94
C CYS A 27 0.44 -11.57 -5.91
N GLU A 28 0.16 -12.78 -5.43
CA GLU A 28 -1.18 -13.26 -5.11
C GLU A 28 -1.55 -12.80 -3.69
N VAL A 29 -2.72 -12.17 -3.53
CA VAL A 29 -3.22 -11.71 -2.23
C VAL A 29 -3.82 -12.88 -1.47
N LEU A 30 -3.26 -13.19 -0.30
CA LEU A 30 -3.71 -14.26 0.58
C LEU A 30 -4.65 -13.75 1.69
N ALA A 31 -4.44 -12.52 2.14
CA ALA A 31 -5.31 -11.87 3.12
C ALA A 31 -5.28 -10.35 2.98
N ILE A 32 -6.37 -9.70 3.40
CA ILE A 32 -6.51 -8.26 3.49
C ILE A 32 -6.89 -7.92 4.92
N VAL A 33 -6.23 -6.92 5.50
CA VAL A 33 -6.60 -6.36 6.81
C VAL A 33 -6.84 -4.87 6.63
N GLU A 34 -8.05 -4.44 6.93
CA GLU A 34 -8.39 -3.02 6.97
C GLU A 34 -7.98 -2.42 8.32
N GLY A 35 -7.32 -1.27 8.26
CA GLY A 35 -6.99 -0.48 9.43
C GLY A 35 -8.15 0.42 9.87
N PRO A 36 -7.98 1.15 10.98
CA PRO A 36 -8.93 2.19 11.35
C PRO A 36 -9.03 3.26 10.25
N PRO A 37 -10.20 3.89 10.06
CA PRO A 37 -10.33 5.01 9.13
C PRO A 37 -9.33 6.12 9.47
N GLY A 38 -8.77 6.75 8.44
CA GLY A 38 -7.82 7.84 8.59
C GLY A 38 -7.37 8.42 7.26
N ASP A 39 -6.67 9.56 7.33
CA ASP A 39 -6.15 10.25 6.16
C ASP A 39 -5.07 9.41 5.44
N GLY A 40 -5.07 9.49 4.11
CA GLY A 40 -4.05 8.87 3.28
C GLY A 40 -2.71 9.58 3.36
N LEU A 41 -1.62 8.84 3.56
CA LEU A 41 -0.26 9.37 3.43
C LEU A 41 0.14 9.46 1.95
N VAL A 42 0.53 10.64 1.50
CA VAL A 42 1.01 10.90 0.14
C VAL A 42 2.45 11.40 0.18
N TYR A 43 3.26 10.93 -0.77
CA TYR A 43 4.61 11.44 -1.00
C TYR A 43 4.72 12.06 -2.39
N ALA A 44 4.92 13.37 -2.45
CA ALA A 44 5.02 14.13 -3.69
C ALA A 44 6.00 15.31 -3.54
N GLY A 45 6.80 15.57 -4.59
CA GLY A 45 7.78 16.66 -4.57
C GLY A 45 8.79 16.55 -3.41
N ARG A 46 9.18 15.32 -3.05
CA ARG A 46 10.04 15.00 -1.90
C ARG A 46 9.50 15.44 -0.53
N ARG A 47 8.18 15.49 -0.39
CA ARG A 47 7.49 15.87 0.84
C ARG A 47 6.35 14.91 1.14
N TYR A 48 6.10 14.70 2.43
CA TYR A 48 4.93 14.00 2.90
C TYR A 48 3.76 14.97 3.08
N ALA A 49 2.56 14.50 2.77
CA ALA A 49 1.31 15.20 3.00
C ALA A 49 0.23 14.18 3.39
N ALA A 50 -0.79 14.64 4.10
CA ALA A 50 -2.01 13.89 4.34
C ALA A 50 -3.06 14.29 3.30
N VAL A 51 -3.83 13.31 2.82
CA VAL A 51 -5.05 13.54 2.03
C VAL A 51 -6.22 13.08 2.86
N ALA A 52 -7.12 14.02 3.15
CA ALA A 52 -8.29 13.76 3.97
C ALA A 52 -9.05 12.54 3.44
N ALA A 53 -9.40 11.62 4.34
CA ALA A 53 -10.34 10.56 4.00
C ALA A 53 -11.62 11.21 3.45
N ARG A 54 -12.19 10.64 2.39
CA ARG A 54 -13.51 11.09 1.93
C ARG A 54 -14.49 10.85 3.06
N ALA A 55 -15.29 11.86 3.39
CA ALA A 55 -16.45 11.65 4.25
C ALA A 55 -17.37 10.66 3.52
N GLU A 56 -17.52 9.47 4.10
CA GLU A 56 -18.53 8.52 3.66
C GLU A 56 -19.90 9.15 3.95
N SER A 57 -20.78 9.13 2.94
CA SER A 57 -22.08 9.79 2.97
C SER A 57 -23.16 8.93 3.61
#